data_AF-A0A1C6RND2-F1
#
_entry.id   AF-A0A1C6RND2-F1
#
_cell.length_a   1.000
_cell.length_b   1.000
_cell.length_c   1.000
_cell.angle_alpha   90.00
_cell.angle_beta   90.00
_cell.angle_gamma   90.00
#
_symmetry.space_group_name_H-M   'P 1'
#
loop_
_entity.id
_entity.type
_entity.pdbx_description
1 polymer ?
#
loop_
_entity_poly.entity_id
_entity_poly.type
_entity_poly.pdbx_seq_one_letter_code
_entity_poly.pdbx_strand_id
1 'polypeptide(L)'
;MSTGQSTLGLTTISRTVASLAVGVVHTLERAVVGEERMRTARGNAWEAVCADRARADRRAELHRLVEELAATRAARSAERQPVS
;
A
#
# COMPACT_ATOMS: atom_id res chain seq x y z
N MET A 1 36.94 -33.89 -37.32
CA MET A 1 35.65 -33.18 -37.15
C MET A 1 35.52 -32.79 -35.68
N SER A 2 35.80 -31.53 -35.33
CA SER A 2 35.66 -31.00 -33.96
C SER A 2 34.62 -29.87 -33.96
N THR A 3 33.35 -30.23 -34.05
CA THR A 3 32.22 -29.27 -34.10
C THR A 3 31.39 -29.27 -32.81
N GLY A 4 31.59 -30.24 -31.91
CA GLY A 4 30.86 -30.36 -30.65
C GLY A 4 31.37 -29.46 -29.51
N GLN A 5 32.68 -29.15 -29.45
CA GLN A 5 33.26 -28.30 -28.40
C GLN A 5 32.89 -26.81 -28.57
N SER A 6 32.83 -26.32 -29.81
CA SER A 6 32.52 -24.91 -30.10
C SER A 6 31.06 -24.55 -29.82
N THR A 7 30.12 -25.45 -30.09
CA THR A 7 28.67 -25.27 -29.83
C THR A 7 28.35 -25.34 -28.33
N LEU A 8 29.00 -26.23 -27.59
CA LEU A 8 28.94 -26.27 -26.11
C LEU A 8 29.52 -25.00 -25.48
N GLY A 9 30.60 -24.46 -26.04
CA GLY A 9 31.20 -23.18 -25.61
C GLY A 9 30.26 -21.99 -25.85
N LEU A 10 29.69 -21.87 -27.04
CA LEU A 10 28.74 -20.81 -27.39
C LEU A 10 27.48 -20.85 -26.51
N THR A 11 26.86 -22.02 -26.32
CA THR A 11 25.66 -22.15 -25.48
C THR A 11 25.93 -21.83 -24.01
N THR A 12 27.11 -22.19 -23.49
CA THR A 12 27.52 -21.85 -22.13
C THR A 12 27.75 -20.34 -22.00
N ILE A 13 28.48 -19.73 -22.94
CA ILE A 13 28.72 -18.28 -22.97
C ILE A 13 27.39 -17.52 -23.09
N SER A 14 26.49 -17.94 -23.98
CA SER A 14 25.16 -17.35 -24.14
C SER A 14 24.32 -17.43 -22.86
N ARG A 15 24.38 -18.56 -22.13
CA ARG A 15 23.69 -18.71 -20.85
C ARG A 15 24.25 -17.76 -19.79
N THR A 16 25.56 -17.60 -19.74
CA THR A 16 26.21 -16.68 -18.80
C THR A 16 25.83 -15.23 -19.10
N VAL A 17 25.88 -14.83 -20.38
CA VAL A 17 25.48 -13.48 -20.81
C VAL A 17 24.01 -13.22 -20.53
N ALA A 18 23.13 -14.20 -20.80
CA ALA A 18 21.71 -14.09 -20.49
C ALA A 18 21.48 -13.94 -18.97
N SER A 19 22.17 -14.72 -18.14
CA SER A 19 22.06 -14.63 -16.68
C SER A 19 22.52 -13.28 -16.13
N LEU A 20 23.59 -12.71 -16.71
CA LEU A 20 24.08 -11.39 -16.33
C LEU A 20 23.10 -10.30 -16.78
N ALA A 21 22.54 -10.40 -17.99
CA ALA A 21 21.54 -9.47 -18.49
C ALA A 21 20.28 -9.43 -17.61
N VAL A 22 19.84 -10.57 -17.08
CA VAL A 22 18.70 -10.63 -16.14
C VAL A 22 18.94 -9.75 -14.90
N GLY A 23 20.15 -9.79 -14.32
CA GLY A 23 20.49 -8.94 -13.15
C GLY A 23 20.50 -7.45 -13.48
N VAL A 24 20.96 -7.09 -14.67
CA VAL A 24 20.97 -5.70 -15.15
C VAL A 24 19.55 -5.19 -15.42
N VAL A 25 18.71 -5.98 -16.10
CA VAL A 25 17.30 -5.64 -16.35
C VAL A 25 16.55 -5.44 -15.04
N HIS A 26 16.72 -6.35 -14.09
CA HIS A 26 16.06 -6.24 -12.79
C HIS A 26 16.46 -4.97 -12.03
N THR A 27 17.75 -4.60 -12.09
CA THR A 27 18.25 -3.39 -11.44
C THR A 27 17.71 -2.12 -12.12
N LEU A 28 17.61 -2.13 -13.45
CA LEU A 28 17.06 -1.03 -14.24
C LEU A 28 15.55 -0.86 -14.04
N GLU A 29 14.78 -1.95 -13.96
CA GLU A 29 13.36 -1.91 -13.61
C GLU A 29 13.16 -1.21 -12.25
N ARG A 30 13.96 -1.56 -11.25
CA ARG A 30 13.94 -0.90 -9.93
C ARG A 30 14.29 0.58 -10.00
N ALA A 31 15.34 0.93 -10.74
CA ALA A 31 15.80 2.32 -10.87
C ALA A 31 14.81 3.22 -11.64
N VAL A 32 14.15 2.69 -12.69
CA VAL A 32 13.21 3.43 -13.54
C VAL A 32 11.84 3.57 -12.89
N VAL A 33 11.32 2.51 -12.26
CA VAL A 33 10.04 2.57 -11.53
C VAL A 33 10.19 3.50 -10.31
N GLY A 34 11.34 3.43 -9.63
CA GLY A 34 11.61 4.16 -8.39
C GLY A 34 11.11 3.38 -7.18
N GLU A 35 11.87 3.42 -6.09
CA GLU A 35 11.63 2.58 -4.90
C GLU A 35 10.27 2.87 -4.24
N GLU A 36 9.79 4.12 -4.35
CA GLU A 36 8.46 4.52 -3.88
C GLU A 36 7.30 4.04 -4.75
N ARG A 37 7.53 3.72 -6.03
CA ARG A 37 6.50 3.17 -6.92
C ARG A 37 6.47 1.64 -6.96
N MET A 38 7.46 0.98 -6.35
CA MET A 38 7.38 -0.46 -6.07
C MET A 38 6.47 -0.70 -4.87
N ARG A 39 5.33 -1.39 -5.07
CA ARG A 39 4.46 -1.83 -3.97
C ARG A 39 5.19 -2.84 -3.08
N THR A 40 5.92 -2.35 -2.09
CA THR A 40 6.54 -3.19 -1.07
C THR A 40 5.49 -3.60 -0.05
N ALA A 41 5.65 -4.78 0.58
CA ALA A 41 4.76 -5.21 1.66
C ALA A 41 4.68 -4.17 2.79
N ARG A 42 5.81 -3.53 3.10
CA ARG A 42 5.90 -2.43 4.08
C ARG A 42 5.12 -1.19 3.64
N GLY A 43 5.22 -0.79 2.37
CA GLY A 43 4.49 0.35 1.81
C GLY A 43 2.97 0.12 1.85
N ASN A 44 2.51 -1.05 1.41
CA ASN A 44 1.09 -1.40 1.44
C ASN A 44 0.53 -1.40 2.87
N ALA A 45 1.30 -1.92 3.84
CA ALA A 45 0.90 -1.92 5.24
C ALA A 45 0.77 -0.49 5.79
N TRP A 46 1.69 0.40 5.43
CA TRP A 46 1.63 1.79 5.86
C TRP A 46 0.44 2.54 5.25
N GLU A 47 0.15 2.34 3.96
CA GLU A 47 -1.04 2.90 3.32
C GLU A 47 -2.34 2.44 4.00
N ALA A 48 -2.43 1.15 4.36
CA ALA A 48 -3.57 0.62 5.09
C ALA A 48 -3.75 1.29 6.46
N VAL A 49 -2.65 1.48 7.21
CA VAL A 49 -2.67 2.20 8.49
C VAL A 49 -3.13 3.64 8.32
N CYS A 50 -2.64 4.35 7.30
CA CYS A 50 -3.08 5.71 7.00
C CYS A 50 -4.59 5.75 6.67
N ALA A 51 -5.07 4.80 5.87
CA ALA A 51 -6.50 4.70 5.56
C ALA A 51 -7.34 4.41 6.81
N ASP A 52 -6.85 3.57 7.73
CA ASP A 52 -7.56 3.25 8.98
C ASP A 52 -7.61 4.43 9.94
N ARG A 53 -6.52 5.19 10.05
CA ARG A 53 -6.50 6.46 10.81
C ARG A 53 -7.53 7.43 10.24
N ALA A 54 -7.54 7.64 8.92
CA ALA A 54 -8.53 8.51 8.28
C ALA A 54 -9.98 8.03 8.44
N ARG A 55 -10.22 6.72 8.56
CA ARG A 55 -11.54 6.17 8.92
C ARG A 55 -11.87 6.43 10.39
N ALA A 56 -10.90 6.31 11.29
CA ALA A 56 -11.09 6.58 12.72
C ALA A 56 -11.43 8.05 12.96
N ASP A 57 -10.72 8.98 12.32
CA ASP A 57 -10.98 10.42 12.44
C ASP A 57 -12.40 10.78 11.97
N ARG A 58 -12.84 10.21 10.85
CA ARG A 58 -14.22 10.39 10.36
C ARG A 58 -15.27 9.83 11.32
N ARG A 59 -15.01 8.67 11.94
CA ARG A 59 -15.91 8.09 12.96
C ARG A 59 -15.97 8.97 14.21
N ALA A 60 -14.84 9.53 14.63
CA ALA A 60 -14.78 10.43 15.78
C ALA A 60 -15.62 11.69 15.54
N GLU A 61 -15.53 12.29 14.35
CA GLU A 61 -16.35 13.47 14.02
C GLU A 61 -17.84 13.13 13.97
N LEU A 62 -18.22 12.01 13.35
CA LEU A 62 -19.61 11.56 13.36
C LEU A 62 -20.13 11.31 14.79
N HIS A 63 -19.31 10.70 15.64
CA HIS A 63 -19.65 10.47 17.05
C HIS A 63 -19.93 11.80 17.76
N ARG A 64 -19.05 12.80 17.57
CA ARG A 64 -19.20 14.15 18.13
C ARG A 64 -20.53 14.79 17.72
N LEU A 65 -20.87 14.73 16.44
CA LEU A 65 -22.14 15.28 15.92
C LEU A 65 -23.36 14.54 16.47
N VAL A 66 -23.28 13.22 16.61
CA VAL A 66 -24.35 12.40 17.18
C VAL A 66 -24.56 12.73 18.66
N GLU A 67 -23.48 12.90 19.43
CA GLU A 67 -23.54 13.32 20.83
C GLU A 67 -24.17 14.70 20.98
N GLU A 68 -23.78 15.66 20.14
CA GLU A 68 -24.34 17.02 20.13
C GLU A 68 -25.84 17.02 19.82
N LEU A 69 -26.25 16.22 18.83
CA LEU A 69 -27.66 16.05 18.48
C LEU A 69 -28.45 15.38 19.62
N ALA A 70 -27.89 14.33 20.24
CA ALA A 70 -28.51 13.63 21.35
C ALA A 70 -28.69 14.56 22.57
N ALA A 71 -27.67 15.36 22.91
CA ALA A 71 -27.73 16.34 23.99
C ALA A 71 -28.81 17.41 23.72
N THR A 72 -28.88 17.92 22.49
CA THR A 72 -29.93 18.88 22.08
C THR A 72 -31.34 18.29 22.23
N ARG A 73 -31.51 17.03 21.82
CA ARG A 73 -32.80 16.31 21.97
C ARG A 73 -33.16 16.09 23.44
N ALA A 74 -32.19 15.75 24.27
CA ALA A 74 -32.39 15.57 25.71
C ALA A 74 -32.80 16.88 26.38
N ALA A 75 -32.11 17.98 26.09
CA ALA A 75 -32.44 19.31 26.61
C ALA A 75 -33.87 19.75 26.24
N ARG A 76 -34.26 19.57 24.97
CA ARG A 76 -35.63 19.87 24.51
C ARG A 76 -36.69 19.00 25.19
N SER A 77 -36.35 17.76 25.53
CA SER A 77 -37.26 16.84 26.23
C SER A 77 -37.43 17.24 27.70
N ALA A 78 -36.35 17.67 28.36
CA ALA A 78 -36.38 18.20 29.72
C ALA A 78 -37.16 19.52 29.82
N GLU A 79 -36.99 20.44 28.86
CA GLU A 79 -37.74 21.71 28.79
C GLU A 79 -39.25 21.50 28.59
N ARG A 80 -39.64 20.43 27.87
CA ARG A 80 -41.05 20.02 27.70
C ARG A 80 -41.65 19.36 28.94
N GLN A 81 -40.84 19.05 29.94
CA GLN A 81 -41.28 18.48 31.20
C GLN A 81 -41.20 19.49 32.37
N PRO A 82 -41.94 20.62 32.37
CA PRO A 82 -42.19 21.39 33.57
C PRO A 82 -43.59 21.07 34.08
N VAL A 83 -43.72 20.08 34.96
CA VAL A 83 -44.93 19.89 35.79
C VAL A 83 -44.56 19.08 37.03
N SER A 84 -44.17 19.78 38.10
CA SER A 84 -44.98 19.98 39.31
C SER A 84 -44.29 20.93 40.29
#